data_AF-A0A7V9ZZY2-F1
#
_entry.id   AF-A0A7V9ZZY2-F1
#
_cell.length_a   1.000
_cell.length_b   1.000
_cell.length_c   1.000
_cell.angle_alpha   90.00
_cell.angle_beta   90.00
_cell.angle_gamma   90.00
#
_symmetry.space_group_name_H-M   'P 1'
#
loop_
_entity.id
_entity.type
_entity.pdbx_description
1 polymer ?
#
loop_
_entity_poly.entity_id
_entity_poly.type
_entity_poly.pdbx_seq_one_letter_code
_entity_poly.pdbx_strand_id
1 'polypeptide(L)'
;GPVADKEKDTGIVYSSRFYRLLAGQELPVQEGPVLGDLDYLKYAVFVGDNRTFSITFGLHAGDAELRQLLRPGPFTIVAESLPGLRPWIQPTRCEPITGVEVMARLVNRRRRFVNAGQPVATGIFAVGDSAICTNPLYGRGCSLAMVHAYLLADVLDEHVHDPVAAALAFAAVTRDEIEPWYTASVAQDRQNRTGLDIPLNDEEEGEQPVDVETMRSIMRDGLLPAAGTDPIVYRAFLRAFNLLDQPNAIMADADVVGRVLAAWQVRDQRPPPPPLGPDREEMLRILARSAAA
;
A
#
# COMPACT_ATOMS: atom_id res chain seq x y z
N GLY A 1 -2.94 30.39 -14.71
CA GLY A 1 -1.81 30.18 -13.77
C GLY A 1 -1.23 28.78 -13.95
N PRO A 2 -0.04 28.47 -13.43
CA PRO A 2 0.55 27.12 -13.55
C PRO A 2 -0.30 26.07 -12.81
N VAL A 3 -0.15 24.80 -13.19
CA VAL A 3 -0.73 23.67 -12.45
C VAL A 3 -0.17 23.67 -11.02
N ALA A 4 -1.04 23.58 -10.01
CA ALA A 4 -0.62 23.46 -8.63
C ALA A 4 -0.23 22.01 -8.34
N ASP A 5 1.03 21.75 -8.00
CA ASP A 5 1.57 20.42 -7.73
C ASP A 5 1.97 20.30 -6.24
N LYS A 6 1.59 19.19 -5.59
CA LYS A 6 2.03 18.83 -4.24
C LYS A 6 2.61 17.43 -4.26
N GLU A 7 3.87 17.33 -3.85
CA GLU A 7 4.60 16.08 -3.70
C GLU A 7 4.91 15.81 -2.23
N LYS A 8 4.85 14.53 -1.86
CA LYS A 8 5.31 14.02 -0.57
C LYS A 8 6.11 12.75 -0.82
N ASP A 9 7.34 12.72 -0.35
CA ASP A 9 8.13 11.48 -0.34
C ASP A 9 7.39 10.44 0.50
N THR A 10 7.49 9.16 0.13
CA THR A 10 6.83 8.05 0.83
C THR A 10 7.74 7.38 1.86
N GLY A 11 9.07 7.49 1.69
CA GLY A 11 10.08 6.85 2.54
C GLY A 11 10.23 5.35 2.27
N ILE A 12 9.63 4.86 1.19
CA ILE A 12 9.60 3.44 0.84
C ILE A 12 10.52 3.18 -0.36
N VAL A 13 11.18 2.03 -0.35
CA VAL A 13 11.83 1.43 -1.51
C VAL A 13 11.23 0.04 -1.70
N TYR A 14 10.83 -0.30 -2.93
CA TYR A 14 10.49 -1.66 -3.27
C TYR A 14 11.64 -2.36 -3.97
N SER A 15 11.88 -3.60 -3.59
CA SER A 15 12.70 -4.52 -4.34
C SER A 15 11.84 -5.71 -4.76
N SER A 16 11.79 -5.99 -6.05
CA SER A 16 10.96 -7.05 -6.61
C SER A 16 11.80 -8.01 -7.43
N ARG A 17 11.46 -9.29 -7.40
CA ARG A 17 12.05 -10.28 -8.28
C ARG A 17 10.96 -11.16 -8.86
N PHE A 18 11.04 -11.40 -10.16
CA PHE A 18 10.08 -12.21 -10.89
C PHE A 18 10.58 -13.63 -11.05
N TYR A 19 9.65 -14.56 -10.99
CA TYR A 19 9.87 -15.99 -11.04
C TYR A 19 8.92 -16.63 -12.03
N ARG A 20 9.30 -17.80 -12.52
CA ARG A 20 8.46 -18.68 -13.32
C ARG A 20 8.40 -20.06 -12.68
N LEU A 21 7.20 -20.64 -12.60
CA LEU A 21 7.03 -22.02 -12.15
C LEU A 21 7.62 -22.99 -13.19
N LEU A 22 8.42 -23.94 -12.73
CA LEU A 22 8.97 -25.02 -13.53
C LEU A 22 7.84 -25.89 -14.11
N ALA A 23 8.07 -26.57 -15.23
CA ALA A 23 7.06 -27.42 -15.85
C ALA A 23 6.49 -28.46 -14.86
N GLY A 24 5.17 -28.63 -14.86
CA GLY A 24 4.46 -29.55 -13.96
C GLY A 24 4.28 -29.07 -12.51
N GLN A 25 4.83 -27.90 -12.15
CA GLN A 25 4.62 -27.30 -10.83
C GLN A 25 3.35 -26.45 -10.79
N GLU A 26 2.73 -26.36 -9.62
CA GLU A 26 1.58 -25.51 -9.36
C GLU A 26 1.93 -24.40 -8.36
N LEU A 27 1.10 -23.35 -8.35
CA LEU A 27 1.17 -22.33 -7.31
C LEU A 27 0.89 -22.98 -5.94
N PRO A 28 1.57 -22.54 -4.86
CA PRO A 28 1.20 -22.96 -3.51
C PRO A 28 -0.28 -22.66 -3.24
N VAL A 29 -0.94 -23.53 -2.45
CA VAL A 29 -2.33 -23.30 -2.01
C VAL A 29 -2.39 -21.99 -1.24
N GLN A 30 -3.36 -21.13 -1.59
CA GLN A 30 -3.59 -19.84 -0.98
C GLN A 30 -4.95 -19.83 -0.28
N GLU A 31 -4.97 -19.53 1.02
CA GLU A 31 -6.21 -19.21 1.75
C GLU A 31 -6.49 -17.69 1.77
N GLY A 32 -5.64 -16.91 1.10
CA GLY A 32 -5.73 -15.45 0.99
C GLY A 32 -4.48 -14.83 0.36
N PRO A 33 -4.37 -13.50 0.35
CA PRO A 33 -3.16 -12.81 -0.10
C PRO A 33 -1.93 -13.24 0.71
N VAL A 34 -0.81 -13.46 0.03
CA VAL A 34 0.48 -13.68 0.69
C VAL A 34 1.12 -12.32 0.92
N LEU A 35 0.77 -11.69 2.04
CA LEU A 35 1.32 -10.42 2.49
C LEU A 35 1.78 -10.55 3.95
N GLY A 36 2.84 -9.84 4.31
CA GLY A 36 3.34 -9.79 5.68
C GLY A 36 3.98 -8.46 6.00
N ASP A 37 3.81 -8.04 7.25
CA ASP A 37 4.40 -6.83 7.82
C ASP A 37 5.14 -7.22 9.11
N LEU A 38 6.47 -7.14 9.09
CA LEU A 38 7.32 -7.41 10.24
C LEU A 38 7.70 -6.12 10.99
N ASP A 39 6.95 -5.03 10.77
CA ASP A 39 7.23 -3.66 11.20
C ASP A 39 8.44 -3.02 10.49
N TYR A 40 9.57 -3.74 10.37
CA TYR A 40 10.80 -3.28 9.72
C TYR A 40 10.90 -3.68 8.24
N LEU A 41 10.12 -4.67 7.79
CA LEU A 41 10.12 -5.20 6.43
C LEU A 41 8.71 -5.66 6.06
N LYS A 42 8.23 -5.24 4.90
CA LYS A 42 6.98 -5.73 4.31
C LYS A 42 7.29 -6.67 3.16
N TYR A 43 6.48 -7.69 2.96
CA TYR A 43 6.59 -8.57 1.80
C TYR A 43 5.23 -8.91 1.20
N ALA A 44 5.22 -9.17 -0.11
CA ALA A 44 4.05 -9.64 -0.82
C ALA A 44 4.42 -10.56 -1.99
N VAL A 45 3.48 -11.45 -2.37
CA VAL A 45 3.53 -12.21 -3.62
C VAL A 45 2.42 -11.76 -4.55
N PHE A 46 2.76 -11.47 -5.80
CA PHE A 46 1.80 -11.15 -6.85
C PHE A 46 1.86 -12.21 -7.94
N VAL A 47 0.75 -12.92 -8.13
CA VAL A 47 0.63 -13.94 -9.19
C VAL A 47 0.36 -13.24 -10.52
N GLY A 48 1.14 -13.61 -11.54
CA GLY A 48 0.97 -13.15 -12.91
C GLY A 48 0.38 -14.24 -13.80
N ASP A 49 0.22 -13.91 -15.08
CA ASP A 49 -0.09 -14.89 -16.12
C ASP A 49 1.15 -15.73 -16.47
N ASN A 50 1.01 -16.65 -17.42
CA ASN A 50 2.13 -17.40 -18.01
C ASN A 50 3.03 -18.10 -16.99
N ARG A 51 2.41 -18.59 -15.89
CA ARG A 51 3.09 -19.28 -14.79
C ARG A 51 4.13 -18.42 -14.08
N THR A 52 3.95 -17.09 -14.09
CA THR A 52 4.85 -16.14 -13.44
C THR A 52 4.28 -15.63 -12.13
N PHE A 53 5.17 -15.16 -11.27
CA PHE A 53 4.81 -14.40 -10.08
C PHE A 53 5.97 -13.49 -9.70
N SER A 54 5.72 -12.46 -8.90
CA SER A 54 6.77 -11.68 -8.26
C SER A 54 6.71 -11.84 -6.75
N ILE A 55 7.88 -11.78 -6.13
CA ILE A 55 8.04 -11.50 -4.71
C ILE A 55 8.50 -10.05 -4.62
N THR A 56 7.88 -9.26 -3.75
CA THR A 56 8.23 -7.86 -3.52
C THR A 56 8.47 -7.63 -2.04
N PHE A 57 9.59 -6.99 -1.72
CA PHE A 57 9.87 -6.42 -0.41
C PHE A 57 9.64 -4.92 -0.42
N GLY A 58 8.96 -4.41 0.60
CA GLY A 58 8.90 -2.99 0.94
C GLY A 58 9.81 -2.72 2.13
N LEU A 59 10.85 -1.91 1.91
CA LEU A 59 11.80 -1.49 2.93
C LEU A 59 11.75 0.04 3.12
N HIS A 60 12.19 0.49 4.29
CA HIS A 60 12.37 1.92 4.51
C HIS A 60 13.60 2.44 3.73
N ALA A 61 13.46 3.56 3.03
CA ALA A 61 14.50 4.13 2.16
C ALA A 61 15.81 4.46 2.91
N GLY A 62 15.70 4.81 4.19
CA GLY A 62 16.80 5.09 5.11
C GLY A 62 17.48 3.87 5.74
N ASP A 63 16.92 2.66 5.62
CA ASP A 63 17.51 1.47 6.24
C ASP A 63 18.70 0.97 5.39
N ALA A 64 19.91 1.33 5.81
CA ALA A 64 21.14 0.97 5.11
C ALA A 64 21.44 -0.53 5.17
N GLU A 65 20.98 -1.22 6.22
CA GLU A 65 21.26 -2.64 6.43
C GLU A 65 20.41 -3.51 5.50
N LEU A 66 19.13 -3.13 5.32
CA LEU A 66 18.18 -3.82 4.43
C LEU A 66 18.36 -3.47 2.95
N ARG A 67 19.15 -2.45 2.58
CA ARG A 67 19.52 -2.19 1.17
C ARG A 67 20.26 -3.35 0.50
N GLN A 68 20.74 -4.33 1.28
CA GLN A 68 21.26 -5.58 0.73
C GLN A 68 20.20 -6.35 -0.09
N LEU A 69 18.91 -6.20 0.22
CA LEU A 69 17.77 -6.78 -0.51
C LEU A 69 17.61 -6.26 -1.94
N LEU A 70 18.40 -5.27 -2.34
CA LEU A 70 18.50 -4.83 -3.74
C LEU A 70 19.36 -5.77 -4.59
N ARG A 71 19.92 -6.84 -4.00
CA ARG A 71 20.80 -7.82 -4.66
C ARG A 71 20.18 -9.22 -4.63
N PRO A 72 20.32 -10.03 -5.71
CA PRO A 72 19.66 -11.34 -5.81
C PRO A 72 19.97 -12.33 -4.67
N GLY A 73 21.22 -12.39 -4.18
CA GLY A 73 21.63 -13.30 -3.11
C GLY A 73 20.89 -13.02 -1.79
N PRO A 74 21.11 -11.84 -1.18
CA PRO A 74 20.39 -11.44 0.03
C PRO A 74 18.86 -11.48 -0.13
N PHE A 75 18.33 -11.08 -1.30
CA PHE A 75 16.90 -11.19 -1.60
C PHE A 75 16.39 -12.63 -1.43
N THR A 76 17.08 -13.60 -2.03
CA THR A 76 16.66 -15.01 -2.01
C THR A 76 16.70 -15.57 -0.60
N ILE A 77 17.77 -15.27 0.14
CA ILE A 77 17.98 -15.76 1.51
C ILE A 77 16.90 -15.23 2.45
N VAL A 78 16.55 -13.94 2.33
CA VAL A 78 15.46 -13.38 3.13
C VAL A 78 14.13 -14.00 2.73
N ALA A 79 13.85 -14.18 1.43
CA ALA A 79 12.64 -14.88 1.00
C ALA A 79 12.53 -16.31 1.55
N GLU A 80 13.62 -17.07 1.62
CA GLU A 80 13.65 -18.43 2.18
C GLU A 80 13.45 -18.45 3.71
N SER A 81 13.89 -17.39 4.39
CA SER A 81 13.72 -17.23 5.85
C SER A 81 12.28 -16.94 6.27
N LEU A 82 11.46 -16.39 5.37
CA LEU A 82 10.09 -15.96 5.65
C LEU A 82 9.08 -17.12 5.45
N PRO A 83 8.35 -17.55 6.50
CA PRO A 83 7.40 -18.66 6.40
C PRO A 83 6.37 -18.51 5.27
N GLY A 84 5.85 -17.31 5.05
CA GLY A 84 4.87 -17.03 4.00
C GLY A 84 5.43 -17.14 2.57
N LEU A 85 6.75 -16.94 2.39
CA LEU A 85 7.41 -16.98 1.09
C LEU A 85 8.11 -18.30 0.80
N ARG A 86 8.47 -19.07 1.84
CA ARG A 86 9.19 -20.35 1.70
C ARG A 86 8.52 -21.33 0.72
N PRO A 87 7.18 -21.51 0.69
CA PRO A 87 6.54 -22.39 -0.29
C PRO A 87 6.71 -21.94 -1.74
N TRP A 88 6.95 -20.64 -1.97
CA TRP A 88 7.01 -20.02 -3.29
C TRP A 88 8.39 -20.12 -3.92
N ILE A 89 9.45 -19.98 -3.13
CA ILE A 89 10.82 -19.77 -3.62
C ILE A 89 11.65 -21.06 -3.74
N GLN A 90 11.03 -22.23 -3.57
CA GLN A 90 11.74 -23.51 -3.63
C GLN A 90 12.38 -23.72 -5.00
N PRO A 91 13.69 -24.08 -5.09
CA PRO A 91 14.36 -24.30 -6.38
C PRO A 91 13.74 -25.40 -7.24
N THR A 92 13.04 -26.35 -6.62
CA THR A 92 12.29 -27.42 -7.29
C THR A 92 10.93 -26.97 -7.84
N ARG A 93 10.48 -25.76 -7.47
CA ARG A 93 9.18 -25.20 -7.85
C ARG A 93 9.30 -24.13 -8.92
N CYS A 94 10.26 -23.22 -8.77
CA CYS A 94 10.38 -22.06 -9.64
C CYS A 94 11.83 -21.69 -9.93
N GLU A 95 12.03 -20.91 -10.99
CA GLU A 95 13.29 -20.26 -11.31
C GLU A 95 13.10 -18.73 -11.39
N PRO A 96 14.09 -17.93 -11.00
CA PRO A 96 14.06 -16.50 -11.21
C PRO A 96 14.22 -16.18 -12.69
N ILE A 97 13.42 -15.25 -13.19
CA ILE A 97 13.48 -14.79 -14.59
C ILE A 97 14.03 -13.36 -14.73
N THR A 98 14.31 -12.70 -13.60
CA THR A 98 14.94 -11.37 -13.53
C THR A 98 16.04 -11.32 -12.46
N GLY A 99 16.82 -10.23 -12.50
CA GLY A 99 17.52 -9.73 -11.32
C GLY A 99 16.55 -9.19 -10.27
N VAL A 100 17.02 -8.26 -9.42
CA VAL A 100 16.15 -7.52 -8.50
C VAL A 100 15.82 -6.17 -9.13
N GLU A 101 14.54 -5.96 -9.41
CA GLU A 101 13.99 -4.70 -9.91
C GLU A 101 13.70 -3.76 -8.75
N VAL A 102 14.17 -2.52 -8.85
CA VAL A 102 14.11 -1.55 -7.74
C VAL A 102 13.22 -0.39 -8.12
N MET A 103 12.23 -0.10 -7.27
CA MET A 103 11.42 1.11 -7.35
C MET A 103 11.73 1.98 -6.13
N ALA A 104 12.45 3.08 -6.36
CA ALA A 104 12.89 4.01 -5.33
C ALA A 104 12.39 5.44 -5.62
N ARG A 105 12.59 6.36 -4.67
CA ARG A 105 12.14 7.77 -4.77
C ARG A 105 10.64 7.87 -5.06
N LEU A 106 9.89 7.02 -4.38
CA LEU A 106 8.44 6.98 -4.47
C LEU A 106 7.86 8.22 -3.83
N VAL A 107 6.99 8.90 -4.58
CA VAL A 107 6.27 10.09 -4.13
C VAL A 107 4.78 9.84 -4.22
N ASN A 108 4.03 10.32 -3.22
CA ASN A 108 2.63 10.64 -3.40
C ASN A 108 2.57 12.02 -4.07
N ARG A 109 1.89 12.11 -5.22
CA ARG A 109 1.74 13.37 -5.95
C ARG A 109 0.28 13.69 -6.19
N ARG A 110 -0.07 14.97 -6.06
CA ARG A 110 -1.37 15.51 -6.45
C ARG A 110 -1.21 16.80 -7.25
N ARG A 111 -1.83 16.85 -8.42
CA ARG A 111 -1.92 18.03 -9.28
C ARG A 111 -3.35 18.54 -9.35
N ARG A 112 -3.51 19.86 -9.24
CA ARG A 112 -4.79 20.55 -9.40
C ARG A 112 -4.75 21.46 -10.62
N PHE A 113 -5.77 21.31 -11.45
CA PHE A 113 -5.90 21.98 -12.74
C PHE A 113 -6.93 23.11 -12.72
N VAL A 114 -7.42 23.50 -11.54
CA VAL A 114 -8.28 24.66 -11.31
C VAL A 114 -7.63 25.54 -10.23
N ASN A 115 -7.45 26.82 -10.54
CA ASN A 115 -6.86 27.81 -9.66
C ASN A 115 -7.87 28.94 -9.44
N ALA A 116 -8.21 29.21 -8.18
CA ALA A 116 -9.17 30.28 -7.81
C ALA A 116 -10.47 30.24 -8.64
N GLY A 117 -11.01 29.03 -8.87
CA GLY A 117 -12.23 28.83 -9.66
C GLY A 117 -12.08 28.93 -11.18
N GLN A 118 -10.85 29.02 -11.70
CA GLN A 118 -10.59 29.06 -13.14
C GLN A 118 -9.76 27.85 -13.59
N PRO A 119 -10.18 27.12 -14.65
CA PRO A 119 -9.38 26.06 -15.23
C PRO A 119 -8.03 26.57 -15.77
N VAL A 120 -6.97 25.80 -15.55
CA VAL A 120 -5.64 26.07 -16.09
C VAL A 120 -5.61 25.86 -17.61
N ALA A 121 -6.36 24.88 -18.09
CA ALA A 121 -6.61 24.61 -19.50
C ALA A 121 -8.03 24.03 -19.64
N THR A 122 -8.60 24.17 -20.84
CA THR A 122 -9.86 23.52 -21.23
C THR A 122 -9.58 22.51 -22.34
N GLY A 123 -10.40 21.46 -22.43
CA GLY A 123 -10.25 20.41 -23.46
C GLY A 123 -9.09 19.43 -23.23
N ILE A 124 -8.34 19.54 -22.13
CA ILE A 124 -7.32 18.57 -21.70
C ILE A 124 -7.61 18.19 -20.25
N PHE A 125 -7.72 16.88 -19.98
CA PHE A 125 -8.05 16.34 -18.67
C PHE A 125 -7.00 15.34 -18.23
N ALA A 126 -6.49 15.50 -17.00
CA ALA A 126 -5.52 14.59 -16.42
C ALA A 126 -6.23 13.47 -15.65
N VAL A 127 -5.96 12.22 -16.02
CA VAL A 127 -6.57 11.01 -15.43
C VAL A 127 -5.48 10.12 -14.84
N GLY A 128 -5.82 9.37 -13.78
CA GLY A 128 -4.89 8.49 -13.05
C GLY A 128 -3.64 9.24 -12.57
N ASP A 129 -2.47 8.62 -12.73
CA ASP A 129 -1.17 9.12 -12.24
C ASP A 129 -0.76 10.50 -12.80
N SER A 130 -1.35 10.93 -13.92
CA SER A 130 -1.10 12.27 -14.45
C SER A 130 -1.69 13.36 -13.54
N ALA A 131 -2.75 13.04 -12.81
CA ALA A 131 -3.39 13.92 -11.82
C ALA A 131 -2.99 13.57 -10.38
N ILE A 132 -3.15 12.31 -9.98
CA ILE A 132 -2.95 11.85 -8.61
C ILE A 132 -2.28 10.49 -8.65
N CYS A 133 -1.12 10.35 -8.01
CA CYS A 133 -0.47 9.06 -7.79
C CYS A 133 -0.14 8.88 -6.31
N THR A 134 -0.27 7.65 -5.83
CA THR A 134 0.07 7.27 -4.46
C THR A 134 1.08 6.13 -4.46
N ASN A 135 1.71 5.86 -3.31
CA ASN A 135 2.55 4.69 -3.16
C ASN A 135 1.75 3.40 -3.47
N PRO A 136 2.39 2.37 -4.07
CA PRO A 136 1.70 1.17 -4.52
C PRO A 136 1.40 0.15 -3.41
N LEU A 137 1.63 0.46 -2.13
CA LEU A 137 1.57 -0.52 -1.03
C LEU A 137 0.26 -1.32 -0.97
N TYR A 138 -0.86 -0.68 -1.36
CA TYR A 138 -2.19 -1.29 -1.35
C TYR A 138 -2.80 -1.47 -2.75
N GLY A 139 -2.01 -1.31 -3.82
CA GLY A 139 -2.47 -1.59 -5.19
C GLY A 139 -3.66 -0.76 -5.69
N ARG A 140 -3.91 0.43 -5.12
CA ARG A 140 -5.11 1.23 -5.41
C ARG A 140 -5.06 1.97 -6.75
N GLY A 141 -3.86 2.23 -7.28
CA GLY A 141 -3.64 3.15 -8.41
C GLY A 141 -4.43 2.78 -9.67
N CYS A 142 -4.41 1.51 -10.09
CA CYS A 142 -5.15 1.07 -11.29
C CYS A 142 -6.66 1.24 -11.12
N SER A 143 -7.21 0.84 -9.98
CA SER A 143 -8.64 0.98 -9.69
C SER A 143 -9.07 2.44 -9.65
N LEU A 144 -8.30 3.30 -8.97
CA LEU A 144 -8.59 4.74 -8.92
C LEU A 144 -8.44 5.40 -10.28
N ALA A 145 -7.47 4.99 -11.10
CA ALA A 145 -7.34 5.50 -12.47
C ALA A 145 -8.57 5.13 -13.33
N MET A 146 -9.10 3.92 -13.18
CA MET A 146 -10.33 3.51 -13.86
C MET A 146 -11.54 4.30 -13.37
N VAL A 147 -11.75 4.42 -12.05
CA VAL A 147 -12.82 5.25 -11.48
C VAL A 147 -12.72 6.68 -12.02
N HIS A 148 -11.51 7.25 -12.03
CA HIS A 148 -11.26 8.61 -12.52
C HIS A 148 -11.59 8.77 -14.01
N ALA A 149 -11.37 7.73 -14.83
CA ALA A 149 -11.74 7.74 -16.25
C ALA A 149 -13.26 7.70 -16.46
N TYR A 150 -14.00 6.92 -15.65
CA TYR A 150 -15.47 6.90 -15.71
C TYR A 150 -16.06 8.24 -15.27
N LEU A 151 -15.56 8.83 -14.17
CA LEU A 151 -15.96 10.16 -13.74
C LEU A 151 -15.74 11.22 -14.83
N LEU A 152 -14.65 11.11 -15.60
CA LEU A 152 -14.43 12.00 -16.74
C LEU A 152 -15.48 11.79 -17.84
N ALA A 153 -15.79 10.54 -18.17
CA ALA A 153 -16.77 10.23 -19.20
C ALA A 153 -18.15 10.81 -18.84
N ASP A 154 -18.60 10.65 -17.60
CA ASP A 154 -19.87 11.18 -17.11
C ASP A 154 -19.90 12.72 -17.19
N VAL A 155 -18.82 13.38 -16.74
CA VAL A 155 -18.69 14.84 -16.80
C VAL A 155 -18.70 15.37 -18.24
N LEU A 156 -18.04 14.66 -19.17
CA LEU A 156 -18.01 15.05 -20.59
C LEU A 156 -19.37 14.88 -21.26
N ASP A 157 -20.16 13.87 -20.88
CA ASP A 157 -21.52 13.68 -21.38
C ASP A 157 -22.45 14.80 -20.89
N GLU A 158 -22.37 15.16 -19.59
CA GLU A 158 -23.18 16.23 -19.00
C GLU A 158 -22.83 17.63 -19.52
N HIS A 159 -21.54 17.89 -19.80
CA HIS A 159 -21.02 19.20 -20.17
C HIS A 159 -20.44 19.28 -21.59
N VAL A 160 -20.95 18.46 -22.52
CA VAL A 160 -20.43 18.29 -23.89
C VAL A 160 -20.19 19.60 -24.68
N HIS A 161 -20.96 20.66 -24.40
CA HIS A 161 -20.87 21.95 -25.09
C HIS A 161 -20.24 23.07 -24.25
N ASP A 162 -19.79 22.78 -23.04
CA ASP A 162 -19.16 23.77 -22.15
C ASP A 162 -17.85 23.22 -21.54
N PRO A 163 -16.72 23.41 -22.24
CA PRO A 163 -15.41 22.95 -21.78
C PRO A 163 -14.96 23.56 -20.45
N VAL A 164 -15.48 24.75 -20.07
CA VAL A 164 -15.15 25.38 -18.80
C VAL A 164 -15.94 24.70 -17.68
N ALA A 165 -17.24 24.50 -17.87
CA ALA A 165 -18.07 23.76 -16.91
C ALA A 165 -17.55 22.34 -16.72
N ALA A 166 -17.21 21.64 -17.81
CA ALA A 166 -16.62 20.30 -17.75
C ALA A 166 -15.33 20.27 -16.92
N ALA A 167 -14.42 21.23 -17.11
CA ALA A 167 -13.17 21.29 -16.34
C ALA A 167 -13.40 21.55 -14.85
N LEU A 168 -14.37 22.41 -14.50
CA LEU A 168 -14.72 22.70 -13.12
C LEU A 168 -15.43 21.51 -12.44
N ALA A 169 -16.37 20.87 -13.14
CA ALA A 169 -17.08 19.69 -12.68
C ALA A 169 -16.11 18.52 -12.47
N PHE A 170 -15.21 18.28 -13.43
CA PHE A 170 -14.19 17.23 -13.31
C PHE A 170 -13.29 17.47 -12.10
N ALA A 171 -12.79 18.70 -11.92
CA ALA A 171 -11.97 19.04 -10.75
C ALA A 171 -12.72 18.84 -9.41
N ALA A 172 -14.03 19.07 -9.39
CA ALA A 172 -14.86 18.81 -8.22
C ALA A 172 -14.98 17.31 -7.92
N VAL A 173 -15.35 16.49 -8.89
CA VAL A 173 -15.47 15.03 -8.67
C VAL A 173 -14.12 14.37 -8.39
N THR A 174 -13.02 14.83 -8.98
CA THR A 174 -11.67 14.36 -8.61
C THR A 174 -11.35 14.66 -7.15
N ARG A 175 -11.70 15.86 -6.67
CA ARG A 175 -11.48 16.25 -5.28
C ARG A 175 -12.33 15.42 -4.31
N ASP A 176 -13.56 15.11 -4.69
CA ASP A 176 -14.50 14.45 -3.78
C ASP A 176 -14.31 12.92 -3.78
N GLU A 177 -13.99 12.31 -4.93
CA GLU A 177 -13.88 10.84 -5.07
C GLU A 177 -12.45 10.30 -5.03
N ILE A 178 -11.45 11.07 -5.51
CA ILE A 178 -10.07 10.57 -5.67
C ILE A 178 -9.11 11.14 -4.62
N GLU A 179 -9.14 12.46 -4.35
CA GLU A 179 -8.23 13.10 -3.38
C GLU A 179 -8.29 12.53 -1.94
N PRO A 180 -9.41 11.98 -1.42
CA PRO A 180 -9.42 11.35 -0.10
C PRO A 180 -8.41 10.19 0.02
N TRP A 181 -8.22 9.41 -1.05
CA TRP A 181 -7.26 8.30 -1.08
C TRP A 181 -5.81 8.76 -1.10
N TYR A 182 -5.52 9.90 -1.74
CA TYR A 182 -4.21 10.56 -1.63
C TYR A 182 -3.93 10.97 -0.19
N THR A 183 -4.90 11.62 0.45
CA THR A 183 -4.78 12.10 1.83
C THR A 183 -4.54 10.96 2.80
N ALA A 184 -5.33 9.88 2.67
CA ALA A 184 -5.17 8.66 3.46
C ALA A 184 -3.79 8.02 3.27
N SER A 185 -3.29 7.96 2.02
CA SER A 185 -1.97 7.38 1.71
C SER A 185 -0.82 8.19 2.32
N VAL A 186 -0.89 9.53 2.24
CA VAL A 186 0.11 10.42 2.86
C VAL A 186 0.12 10.29 4.38
N ALA A 187 -1.05 10.26 5.01
CA ALA A 187 -1.16 10.08 6.46
C ALA A 187 -0.58 8.73 6.91
N GLN A 188 -0.86 7.68 6.15
CA GLN A 188 -0.35 6.34 6.43
C GLN A 188 1.17 6.23 6.27
N ASP A 189 1.76 6.84 5.24
CA ASP A 189 3.21 6.87 5.04
C ASP A 189 3.91 7.59 6.21
N ARG A 190 3.32 8.69 6.69
CA ARG A 190 3.79 9.42 7.88
C ARG A 190 3.76 8.53 9.13
N GLN A 191 2.67 7.79 9.36
CA GLN A 191 2.53 6.87 10.50
C GLN A 191 3.51 5.70 10.45
N ASN A 192 3.81 5.18 9.26
CA ASN A 192 4.78 4.10 9.10
C ASN A 192 6.21 4.55 9.41
N ARG A 193 6.55 5.82 9.15
CA ARG A 193 7.88 6.38 9.46
C ARG A 193 8.09 6.65 10.94
N THR A 194 7.08 7.14 11.65
CA THR A 194 7.19 7.45 13.09
C THR A 194 7.37 6.21 13.96
N GLY A 195 6.99 5.02 13.48
CA GLY A 195 7.20 3.75 14.19
C GLY A 195 8.61 3.18 14.11
N LEU A 196 9.51 3.79 13.32
CA LEU A 196 10.85 3.26 13.04
C LEU A 196 11.99 4.11 13.65
N ASP A 197 11.69 5.07 14.53
CA ASP A 197 12.65 6.06 15.08
C ASP A 197 13.46 6.80 14.00
N ILE A 198 12.85 7.01 12.83
CA ILE A 198 13.52 7.66 11.69
C ILE A 198 13.20 9.15 11.69
N PRO A 199 14.21 10.05 11.64
CA PRO A 199 13.99 11.49 11.62
C PRO A 199 13.09 11.90 10.45
N LEU A 200 12.01 12.61 10.75
CA LEU A 200 11.18 13.27 9.75
C LEU A 200 11.82 14.62 9.39
N ASN A 201 12.06 14.86 8.10
CA ASN A 201 12.44 16.18 7.58
C ASN A 201 11.21 17.04 7.19
N ASP A 202 10.01 16.64 7.61
CA ASP A 202 8.78 17.32 7.21
C ASP A 202 8.44 18.43 8.23
N GLU A 203 8.77 19.67 7.87
CA GLU A 203 8.23 20.89 8.48
C GLU A 203 6.74 21.04 8.09
N GLU A 204 5.82 20.37 8.79
CA GLU A 204 4.39 20.74 8.78
C GLU A 204 3.90 20.90 10.23
N GLU A 205 3.54 22.14 10.57
CA GLU A 205 3.02 22.59 11.86
C GLU A 205 1.67 21.94 12.21
N GLY A 206 1.51 21.52 13.48
CA GLY A 206 0.24 21.76 14.19
C GLY A 206 -0.73 20.60 14.43
N GLU A 207 -0.42 19.34 14.11
CA GLU A 207 -1.29 18.22 14.51
C GLU A 207 -0.82 17.57 15.82
N GLN A 208 -1.73 17.49 16.80
CA GLN A 208 -1.54 16.85 18.10
C GLN A 208 -0.99 15.42 17.93
N PRO A 209 -0.09 14.94 18.81
CA PRO A 209 0.39 13.57 18.76
C PRO A 209 -0.76 12.62 19.05
N VAL A 210 -1.37 12.09 18.00
CA VAL A 210 -2.27 10.94 18.10
C VAL A 210 -1.41 9.77 18.56
N ASP A 211 -1.89 8.98 19.52
CA ASP A 211 -1.19 7.76 19.95
C ASP A 211 -1.21 6.73 18.81
N VAL A 212 -0.20 6.83 17.94
CA VAL A 212 -0.07 6.04 16.72
C VAL A 212 0.03 4.56 17.04
N GLU A 213 0.63 4.20 18.18
CA GLU A 213 0.75 2.81 18.58
C GLU A 213 -0.58 2.22 19.03
N THR A 214 -1.37 2.98 19.80
CA THR A 214 -2.73 2.56 20.12
C THR A 214 -3.58 2.39 18.85
N MET A 215 -3.49 3.30 17.87
CA MET A 215 -4.18 3.14 16.59
C MET A 215 -3.72 1.89 15.82
N ARG A 216 -2.41 1.64 15.74
CA ARG A 216 -1.88 0.42 15.10
C ARG A 216 -2.37 -0.83 15.81
N SER A 217 -2.35 -0.85 17.13
CA SER A 217 -2.86 -1.98 17.92
C SER A 217 -4.37 -2.16 17.69
N ILE A 218 -5.18 -1.12 17.61
CA ILE A 218 -6.62 -1.25 17.30
C ILE A 218 -6.82 -1.85 15.91
N MET A 219 -6.03 -1.46 14.91
CA MET A 219 -6.11 -2.04 13.57
C MET A 219 -5.65 -3.50 13.53
N ARG A 220 -4.48 -3.79 14.10
CA ARG A 220 -3.85 -5.12 14.12
C ARG A 220 -4.62 -6.11 14.99
N ASP A 221 -4.96 -5.70 16.21
CA ASP A 221 -5.50 -6.56 17.25
C ASP A 221 -7.03 -6.42 17.41
N GLY A 222 -7.65 -5.40 16.80
CA GLY A 222 -9.10 -5.21 16.79
C GLY A 222 -9.72 -5.54 15.43
N LEU A 223 -9.39 -4.74 14.41
CA LEU A 223 -10.05 -4.80 13.10
C LEU A 223 -9.83 -6.12 12.38
N LEU A 224 -8.58 -6.56 12.20
CA LEU A 224 -8.29 -7.80 11.46
C LEU A 224 -8.90 -9.05 12.14
N PRO A 225 -8.79 -9.23 13.48
CA PRO A 225 -9.43 -10.36 14.15
C PRO A 225 -10.97 -10.30 14.11
N ALA A 226 -11.54 -9.10 14.26
CA ALA A 226 -12.99 -8.92 14.16
C ALA A 226 -13.49 -9.24 12.74
N ALA A 227 -12.79 -8.81 11.70
CA ALA A 227 -13.12 -9.15 10.32
C ALA A 227 -13.07 -10.67 10.06
N GLY A 228 -12.27 -11.42 10.81
CA GLY A 228 -12.22 -12.88 10.72
C GLY A 228 -13.42 -13.62 11.32
N THR A 229 -14.22 -12.97 12.16
CA THR A 229 -15.29 -13.63 12.94
C THR A 229 -16.64 -12.91 12.91
N ASP A 230 -16.68 -11.61 12.63
CA ASP A 230 -17.89 -10.78 12.56
C ASP A 230 -18.18 -10.39 11.10
N PRO A 231 -19.31 -10.83 10.51
CA PRO A 231 -19.64 -10.56 9.12
C PRO A 231 -19.95 -9.08 8.82
N ILE A 232 -20.32 -8.28 9.82
CA ILE A 232 -20.54 -6.83 9.67
C ILE A 232 -19.20 -6.13 9.50
N VAL A 233 -18.23 -6.46 10.36
CA VAL A 233 -16.86 -5.93 10.27
C VAL A 233 -16.18 -6.41 9.00
N TYR A 234 -16.33 -7.69 8.64
CA TYR A 234 -15.79 -8.25 7.40
C TYR A 234 -16.30 -7.51 6.16
N ARG A 235 -17.60 -7.23 6.09
CA ARG A 235 -18.20 -6.50 4.97
C ARG A 235 -17.67 -5.07 4.89
N ALA A 236 -17.62 -4.36 6.02
CA ALA A 236 -17.07 -3.00 6.07
C ALA A 236 -15.60 -2.96 5.64
N PHE A 237 -14.80 -3.90 6.14
CA PHE A 237 -13.41 -4.07 5.75
C PHE A 237 -13.26 -4.31 4.24
N LEU A 238 -14.00 -5.27 3.66
CA LEU A 238 -13.93 -5.55 2.23
C LEU A 238 -14.36 -4.37 1.37
N ARG A 239 -15.40 -3.63 1.76
CA ARG A 239 -15.85 -2.46 1.02
C ARG A 239 -14.81 -1.35 1.00
N ALA A 240 -14.23 -1.02 2.16
CA ALA A 240 -13.15 -0.06 2.25
C ALA A 240 -11.88 -0.52 1.51
N PHE A 241 -11.51 -1.80 1.65
CA PHE A 241 -10.34 -2.38 0.98
C PHE A 241 -10.46 -2.34 -0.55
N ASN A 242 -11.66 -2.60 -1.07
CA ASN A 242 -11.95 -2.56 -2.51
C ASN A 242 -12.44 -1.19 -3.00
N LEU A 243 -12.22 -0.12 -2.23
CA LEU A 243 -12.54 1.26 -2.63
C LEU A 243 -14.03 1.52 -2.93
N LEU A 244 -14.93 0.68 -2.38
CA LEU A 244 -16.37 0.81 -2.55
C LEU A 244 -16.98 1.82 -1.56
N ASP A 245 -16.25 2.11 -0.49
CA ASP A 245 -16.56 3.16 0.48
C ASP A 245 -15.33 4.06 0.66
N GLN A 246 -15.56 5.29 1.11
CA GLN A 246 -14.51 6.28 1.38
C GLN A 246 -13.49 5.78 2.43
N PRO A 247 -12.24 6.30 2.43
CA PRO A 247 -11.17 5.80 3.31
C PRO A 247 -11.51 5.78 4.81
N ASN A 248 -12.36 6.70 5.26
CA ASN A 248 -12.76 6.85 6.65
C ASN A 248 -14.03 6.07 7.03
N ALA A 249 -14.63 5.30 6.11
CA ALA A 249 -15.94 4.68 6.31
C ALA A 249 -16.01 3.76 7.53
N ILE A 250 -14.97 2.95 7.78
CA ILE A 250 -14.90 2.08 8.96
C ILE A 250 -14.94 2.91 10.26
N MET A 251 -14.24 4.04 10.29
CA MET A 251 -14.19 4.92 11.48
C MET A 251 -15.47 5.76 11.63
N ALA A 252 -16.20 5.97 10.55
CA ALA A 252 -17.45 6.71 10.54
C ALA A 252 -18.66 5.87 10.98
N ASP A 253 -18.55 4.53 10.98
CA ASP A 253 -19.60 3.62 11.39
C ASP A 253 -19.43 3.21 12.86
N ALA A 254 -20.31 3.74 13.73
CA ALA A 254 -20.25 3.50 15.16
C ALA A 254 -20.50 2.03 15.56
N ASP A 255 -21.30 1.27 14.79
CA ASP A 255 -21.52 -0.16 15.06
C ASP A 255 -20.26 -0.95 14.73
N VAL A 256 -19.63 -0.67 13.58
CA VAL A 256 -18.37 -1.30 13.19
C VAL A 256 -17.27 -0.96 14.19
N VAL A 257 -17.11 0.31 14.58
CA VAL A 257 -16.14 0.73 15.60
C VAL A 257 -16.40 0.02 16.93
N GLY A 258 -17.65 -0.08 17.37
CA GLY A 258 -18.00 -0.79 18.61
C GLY A 258 -17.55 -2.26 18.60
N ARG A 259 -17.77 -2.97 17.49
CA ARG A 259 -17.36 -4.36 17.29
C ARG A 259 -15.84 -4.51 17.26
N VAL A 260 -15.14 -3.63 16.56
CA VAL A 260 -13.67 -3.59 16.49
C VAL A 260 -13.07 -3.37 17.88
N LEU A 261 -13.60 -2.42 18.64
CA LEU A 261 -13.15 -2.16 20.01
C LEU A 261 -13.45 -3.33 20.95
N ALA A 262 -14.61 -3.98 20.83
CA ALA A 262 -14.92 -5.18 21.61
C ALA A 262 -13.90 -6.30 21.37
N ALA A 263 -13.51 -6.54 20.11
CA ALA A 263 -12.47 -7.52 19.77
C ALA A 263 -11.09 -7.10 20.30
N TRP A 264 -10.77 -5.80 20.26
CA TRP A 264 -9.52 -5.27 20.78
C TRP A 264 -9.40 -5.35 22.31
N GLN A 265 -10.52 -5.18 23.04
CA GLN A 265 -10.54 -5.27 24.51
C GLN A 265 -10.24 -6.68 25.03
N VAL A 266 -10.58 -7.72 24.27
CA VAL A 266 -10.29 -9.12 24.63
C VAL A 266 -9.00 -9.65 23.98
N ARG A 267 -8.15 -8.76 23.44
CA ARG A 267 -6.97 -9.17 22.65
C ARG A 267 -6.00 -10.08 23.38
N ASP A 268 -5.79 -9.83 24.68
CA ASP A 268 -4.84 -10.55 25.53
C ASP A 268 -5.33 -11.97 25.88
N GLN A 269 -6.59 -12.30 25.57
CA GLN A 269 -7.18 -13.62 25.80
C GLN A 269 -6.99 -14.56 24.61
N ARG A 270 -6.51 -14.05 23.46
CA ARG A 270 -6.30 -14.84 22.24
C ARG A 270 -4.88 -15.41 22.21
N PRO A 271 -4.68 -16.61 21.63
CA PRO A 271 -3.34 -17.11 21.40
C PRO A 271 -2.57 -16.12 20.49
N PRO A 272 -1.27 -15.90 20.74
CA PRO A 272 -0.47 -15.04 19.89
C PRO A 272 -0.44 -15.62 18.47
N PRO A 273 -0.52 -14.76 17.43
CA PRO A 273 -0.39 -15.24 16.06
C PRO A 273 1.00 -15.86 15.83
N PRO A 274 1.11 -16.83 14.91
CA PRO A 274 2.42 -17.33 14.51
C PRO A 274 3.26 -16.18 13.93
N PRO A 275 4.59 -16.18 14.18
CA PRO A 275 5.45 -15.12 13.67
C PRO A 275 5.47 -15.12 12.13
N LEU A 276 5.37 -13.94 11.54
CA LEU A 276 5.42 -13.75 10.08
C LEU A 276 6.83 -13.90 9.49
N GLY A 277 7.84 -13.96 10.36
CA GLY A 277 9.26 -14.14 10.05
C GLY A 277 10.14 -13.85 11.26
N PRO A 278 11.47 -13.83 11.09
CA PRO A 278 12.41 -13.52 12.17
C PRO A 278 12.24 -12.09 12.66
N ASP A 279 12.65 -11.82 13.90
CA ASP A 279 12.77 -10.43 14.35
C ASP A 279 13.90 -9.69 13.59
N ARG A 280 13.99 -8.37 13.79
CA ARG A 280 14.96 -7.54 13.06
C ARG A 280 16.41 -7.99 13.30
N GLU A 281 16.75 -8.32 14.54
CA GLU A 281 18.12 -8.71 14.90
C GLU A 281 18.50 -10.03 14.25
N GLU A 282 17.59 -11.01 14.28
CA GLU A 282 17.76 -12.29 13.59
C GLU A 282 17.85 -12.11 12.08
N MET A 283 17.03 -11.22 11.48
CA MET A 283 17.11 -10.91 10.05
C MET A 283 18.49 -10.35 9.67
N LEU A 284 19.04 -9.44 10.47
CA LEU A 284 20.38 -8.90 10.23
C LEU A 284 21.47 -9.98 10.38
N ARG A 285 21.33 -10.89 11.34
CA ARG A 285 22.22 -12.05 11.48
C ARG A 285 22.16 -12.98 10.24
N ILE A 286 20.97 -13.20 9.68
CA ILE A 286 20.77 -13.97 8.44
C ILE A 286 21.50 -13.30 7.27
N LEU A 287 21.32 -12.00 7.10
CA LEU A 287 21.97 -11.21 6.04
C LEU A 287 23.50 -11.21 6.18
N ALA A 288 24.02 -11.05 7.40
CA ALA A 288 25.47 -11.02 7.64
C ALA A 288 26.15 -12.36 7.30
N ARG A 289 25.51 -13.50 7.59
CA ARG A 289 26.04 -14.83 7.26
C ARG A 289 26.12 -15.05 5.75
N SER A 290 25.20 -14.46 4.98
CA SER A 290 25.23 -14.52 3.52
C SER A 290 26.41 -13.76 2.91
N ALA A 291 26.83 -12.65 3.51
CA ALA A 291 27.91 -11.83 2.96
C ALA A 291 29.30 -12.48 3.14
N ALA A 292 29.39 -13.47 4.04
CA ALA A 292 30.61 -14.18 4.37
C ALA A 292 30.77 -15.54 3.65
N ALA A 293 29.75 -15.98 2.92
CA ALA A 293 29.72 -17.23 2.13
C ALA A 293 29.85 -16.94 0.64
#